data_AF-A0A350U3P1-F1
#
_entry.id   AF-A0A350U3P1-F1
#
_cell.length_a   1.000
_cell.length_b   1.000
_cell.length_c   1.000
_cell.angle_alpha   90.00
_cell.angle_beta   90.00
_cell.angle_gamma   90.00
#
_symmetry.space_group_name_H-M   'P 1'
#
loop_
_entity.id
_entity.type
_entity.pdbx_description
1 polymer ?
#
loop_
_entity_poly.entity_id
_entity_poly.type
_entity_poly.pdbx_seq_one_letter_code
_entity_poly.pdbx_strand_id
1 'polypeptide(L)'
;MKRKLLFVCLAACLVASLPAQAPATATATAAPVKVAFLAVNNLGGDAQTEYLGGAIQGLLLFDLTRSPGVTLLDRNSLDRVLREQELQLSGLMDDAEGSRRFGQLLGADFLAWAEFVGLESEVMLTLRVVNVASGQSAAFRERGGDENAVHRAAESLALFLTGSRPNFAGASGERSIVRQLELAPGSLALHSILVRGEIYLDGEFAGYTTGSSEIPFIVDALPAGRHSLRVHLGSGFGVVTMPELSFGDWQTEFEVPSGGRVVLRDPTRDFNSQLLRLQVLLEETIVWSEANSGRFAQARELNFLDRAGNPVVVRLLLNPTNAAGGLSLAPSLEVGGQSLSLSLASRAGGLVELERTLGLVILRVSIDRRSNRYQITISLKRADIYPGMQDD
;
A
#
# COMPACT_ATOMS: atom_id res chain seq x y z
N MET A 1 -8.86 114.02 -57.25
CA MET A 1 -9.18 113.10 -58.36
C MET A 1 -7.96 112.26 -58.68
N LYS A 2 -8.01 110.94 -58.43
CA LYS A 2 -7.46 109.87 -59.27
C LYS A 2 -7.71 108.53 -58.57
N ARG A 3 -7.96 107.53 -59.39
CA ARG A 3 -8.63 106.25 -59.13
C ARG A 3 -7.67 105.16 -59.64
N LYS A 4 -7.71 103.97 -58.99
CA LYS A 4 -7.12 102.68 -59.42
C LYS A 4 -5.59 102.60 -59.30
N LEU A 5 -4.92 101.46 -59.05
CA LEU A 5 -5.24 100.05 -59.31
C LEU A 5 -4.31 99.13 -58.45
N LEU A 6 -4.77 97.90 -58.18
CA LEU A 6 -4.13 96.64 -57.77
C LEU A 6 -2.59 96.56 -57.57
N PHE A 7 -2.16 95.81 -56.53
CA PHE A 7 -1.29 94.61 -56.71
C PHE A 7 -1.34 93.67 -55.48
N VAL A 8 -1.24 92.37 -55.80
CA VAL A 8 -1.28 91.16 -54.95
C VAL A 8 0.01 90.99 -54.14
N CYS A 9 -0.04 90.42 -52.92
CA CYS A 9 0.99 89.51 -52.38
C CYS A 9 0.61 88.84 -51.03
N LEU A 10 0.37 87.53 -51.13
CA LEU A 10 0.86 86.41 -50.30
C LEU A 10 1.62 86.71 -48.97
N ALA A 11 1.14 86.15 -47.86
CA ALA A 11 1.94 85.37 -46.88
C ALA A 11 1.04 84.85 -45.75
N ALA A 12 0.96 83.52 -45.63
CA ALA A 12 0.07 82.79 -44.73
C ALA A 12 0.57 82.81 -43.27
N CYS A 13 -0.40 82.89 -42.37
CA CYS A 13 -0.28 83.05 -40.92
C CYS A 13 0.23 81.78 -40.22
N LEU A 14 1.16 81.97 -39.29
CA LEU A 14 1.55 81.03 -38.26
C LEU A 14 0.69 81.32 -37.01
N VAL A 15 -0.26 80.46 -36.67
CA VAL A 15 -1.05 80.57 -35.42
C VAL A 15 -0.62 79.45 -34.49
N ALA A 16 -0.05 79.85 -33.34
CA ALA A 16 0.37 78.97 -32.27
C ALA A 16 -0.85 78.35 -31.56
N SER A 17 -0.91 77.03 -31.54
CA SER A 17 -1.92 76.23 -30.85
C SER A 17 -1.56 76.00 -29.39
N LEU A 18 -2.38 76.56 -28.47
CA LEU A 18 -2.42 76.19 -27.06
C LEU A 18 -3.09 74.81 -26.90
N PRO A 19 -2.51 73.84 -26.16
CA PRO A 19 -3.21 72.61 -25.84
C PRO A 19 -4.18 72.85 -24.66
N ALA A 20 -5.44 72.49 -24.87
CA ALA A 20 -6.46 72.42 -23.84
C ALA A 20 -6.13 71.28 -22.85
N GLN A 21 -5.95 71.63 -21.57
CA GLN A 21 -5.86 70.65 -20.48
C GLN A 21 -7.25 70.07 -20.19
N ALA A 22 -7.42 68.80 -20.54
CA ALA A 22 -8.53 67.98 -20.04
C ALA A 22 -8.31 67.69 -18.54
N PRO A 23 -9.37 67.70 -17.71
CA PRO A 23 -9.25 67.30 -16.31
C PRO A 23 -8.98 65.80 -16.26
N ALA A 24 -7.82 65.41 -15.71
CA ALA A 24 -7.55 64.03 -15.36
C ALA A 24 -8.47 63.65 -14.19
N THR A 25 -9.50 62.86 -14.47
CA THR A 25 -10.19 62.05 -13.47
C THR A 25 -9.18 61.09 -12.87
N ALA A 26 -8.63 61.45 -11.71
CA ALA A 26 -7.91 60.53 -10.86
C ALA A 26 -8.90 59.46 -10.38
N THR A 27 -8.86 58.29 -11.01
CA THR A 27 -9.45 57.09 -10.43
C THR A 27 -8.67 56.83 -9.14
N ALA A 28 -9.28 57.10 -8.00
CA ALA A 28 -8.74 56.72 -6.71
C ALA A 28 -8.62 55.20 -6.69
N THR A 29 -7.41 54.68 -6.92
CA THR A 29 -7.11 53.26 -6.72
C THR A 29 -7.36 52.97 -5.25
N ALA A 30 -8.48 52.31 -4.95
CA ALA A 30 -8.80 51.86 -3.61
C ALA A 30 -7.62 51.03 -3.08
N ALA A 31 -7.17 51.31 -1.85
CA ALA A 31 -6.07 50.60 -1.23
C ALA A 31 -6.38 49.09 -1.18
N PRO A 32 -5.37 48.21 -1.40
CA PRO A 32 -5.60 46.78 -1.39
C PRO A 32 -6.03 46.32 0.01
N VAL A 33 -7.07 45.49 0.05
CA VAL A 33 -7.68 44.96 1.26
C VAL A 33 -6.85 43.78 1.78
N LYS A 34 -6.43 43.83 3.05
CA LYS A 34 -5.64 42.76 3.67
C LYS A 34 -6.54 41.69 4.25
N VAL A 35 -6.36 40.45 3.79
CA VAL A 35 -7.18 39.32 4.20
C VAL A 35 -6.30 38.25 4.80
N ALA A 36 -6.69 37.77 5.98
CA ALA A 36 -6.10 36.59 6.59
C ALA A 36 -7.05 35.40 6.44
N PHE A 37 -6.57 34.37 5.73
CA PHE A 37 -7.29 33.13 5.56
C PHE A 37 -6.82 32.11 6.60
N LEU A 38 -7.70 31.73 7.52
CA LEU A 38 -7.36 30.93 8.70
C LEU A 38 -7.17 29.45 8.36
N ALA A 39 -8.23 28.78 7.92
CA ALA A 39 -8.24 27.35 7.66
C ALA A 39 -9.44 26.93 6.79
N VAL A 40 -9.39 25.68 6.33
CA VAL A 40 -10.53 24.97 5.75
C VAL A 40 -10.86 23.81 6.69
N ASN A 41 -12.08 23.80 7.26
CA ASN A 41 -12.52 22.77 8.20
C ASN A 41 -13.48 21.78 7.55
N ASN A 42 -13.21 20.49 7.76
CA ASN A 42 -14.13 19.41 7.42
C ASN A 42 -15.21 19.26 8.51
N LEU A 43 -16.45 19.65 8.22
CA LEU A 43 -17.57 19.47 9.15
C LEU A 43 -18.24 18.09 9.03
N GLY A 44 -17.93 17.32 7.99
CA GLY A 44 -18.47 15.98 7.80
C GLY A 44 -17.82 14.93 8.71
N GLY A 45 -16.59 15.18 9.17
CA GLY A 45 -15.85 14.29 10.07
C GLY A 45 -15.41 12.96 9.45
N ASP A 46 -15.61 12.77 8.14
CA ASP A 46 -15.18 11.58 7.41
C ASP A 46 -13.71 11.68 6.99
N ALA A 47 -12.89 10.74 7.47
CA ALA A 47 -11.46 10.63 7.16
C ALA A 47 -11.20 10.48 5.65
N GLN A 48 -12.15 9.89 4.91
CA GLN A 48 -12.05 9.72 3.46
C GLN A 48 -12.16 11.05 2.71
N THR A 49 -12.76 12.09 3.32
CA THR A 49 -12.93 13.42 2.72
C THR A 49 -11.88 14.43 3.17
N GLU A 50 -10.96 14.06 4.07
CA GLU A 50 -10.00 14.99 4.67
C GLU A 50 -9.03 15.58 3.64
N TYR A 51 -8.70 14.82 2.60
CA TYR A 51 -7.84 15.29 1.50
C TYR A 51 -8.45 16.49 0.75
N LEU A 52 -9.78 16.63 0.74
CA LEU A 52 -10.48 17.74 0.07
C LEU A 52 -10.13 19.08 0.70
N GLY A 53 -9.89 19.12 2.03
CA GLY A 53 -9.57 20.36 2.73
C GLY A 53 -8.33 21.04 2.17
N GLY A 54 -7.27 20.27 1.91
CA GLY A 54 -6.03 20.78 1.31
C GLY A 54 -6.21 21.27 -0.12
N ALA A 55 -6.97 20.54 -0.94
CA ALA A 55 -7.27 20.93 -2.32
C ALA A 55 -8.11 22.21 -2.40
N ILE A 56 -9.17 22.29 -1.60
CA ILE A 56 -10.03 23.47 -1.49
C ILE A 56 -9.22 24.67 -1.01
N GLN A 57 -8.39 24.50 0.03
CA GLN A 57 -7.52 25.58 0.53
C GLN A 57 -6.56 26.09 -0.54
N GLY A 58 -5.91 25.17 -1.27
CA GLY A 58 -4.98 25.52 -2.34
C GLY A 58 -5.63 26.34 -3.45
N LEU A 59 -6.80 25.91 -3.93
CA LEU A 59 -7.56 26.60 -4.98
C LEU A 59 -8.04 27.99 -4.52
N LEU A 60 -8.60 28.10 -3.32
CA LEU A 60 -9.05 29.37 -2.76
C LEU A 60 -7.91 30.38 -2.65
N LEU A 61 -6.76 29.97 -2.11
CA LEU A 61 -5.59 30.84 -1.97
C LEU A 61 -5.02 31.25 -3.32
N PHE A 62 -4.97 30.32 -4.28
CA PHE A 62 -4.52 30.60 -5.64
C PHE A 62 -5.38 31.68 -6.32
N ASP A 63 -6.71 31.56 -6.23
CA ASP A 63 -7.65 32.51 -6.83
C ASP A 63 -7.60 33.86 -6.13
N LEU A 64 -7.60 33.89 -4.79
CA LEU A 64 -7.54 35.13 -4.02
C LEU A 64 -6.24 35.90 -4.26
N THR A 65 -5.11 35.21 -4.46
CA THR A 65 -3.83 35.85 -4.83
C THR A 65 -3.90 36.54 -6.19
N ARG A 66 -4.72 36.03 -7.11
CA ARG A 66 -4.93 36.58 -8.45
C ARG A 66 -6.00 37.66 -8.49
N SER A 67 -6.74 37.87 -7.40
CA SER A 67 -7.79 38.89 -7.32
C SER A 67 -7.19 40.29 -7.19
N PRO A 68 -7.48 41.22 -8.13
CA PRO A 68 -7.06 42.61 -7.99
C PRO A 68 -7.62 43.22 -6.70
N GLY A 69 -6.80 43.96 -5.95
CA GLY A 69 -7.24 44.65 -4.73
C GLY A 69 -7.33 43.77 -3.47
N VAL A 70 -6.92 42.50 -3.54
CA VAL A 70 -6.78 41.62 -2.36
C VAL A 70 -5.30 41.40 -2.06
N THR A 71 -4.91 41.52 -0.80
CA THR A 71 -3.58 41.14 -0.31
C THR A 71 -3.74 40.07 0.76
N LEU A 72 -3.29 38.85 0.48
CA LEU A 72 -3.28 37.77 1.46
C LEU A 72 -2.12 37.94 2.43
N LEU A 73 -2.39 37.75 3.72
CA LEU A 73 -1.36 37.74 4.74
C LEU A 73 -0.66 36.38 4.80
N ASP A 74 0.66 36.41 5.00
CA ASP A 74 1.49 35.21 5.05
C ASP A 74 1.09 34.28 6.21
N ARG A 75 1.09 32.97 5.93
CA ARG A 75 0.78 31.95 6.93
C ARG A 75 1.76 31.95 8.10
N ASN A 76 3.04 32.29 7.86
CA ASN A 76 4.03 32.42 8.93
C ASN A 76 3.69 33.55 9.91
N SER A 77 3.05 34.63 9.44
CA SER A 77 2.59 35.72 10.29
C SER A 77 1.41 35.28 11.16
N LEU A 78 0.48 34.51 10.59
CA LEU A 78 -0.62 33.86 11.32
C LEU A 78 -0.10 32.93 12.43
N ASP A 79 0.77 31.98 12.07
CA ASP A 79 1.28 30.97 13.00
C ASP A 79 2.12 31.56 14.14
N ARG A 80 2.76 32.71 13.90
CA ARG A 80 3.48 33.45 14.95
C ARG A 80 2.50 34.07 15.94
N VAL A 81 1.48 34.81 15.46
CA VAL A 81 0.50 35.47 16.33
C VAL A 81 -0.31 34.44 17.12
N LEU A 82 -0.68 33.30 16.51
CA LEU A 82 -1.37 32.21 17.20
C LEU A 82 -0.55 31.62 18.35
N ARG A 83 0.76 31.41 18.14
CA ARG A 83 1.67 30.91 19.18
C ARG A 83 1.89 31.93 20.31
N GLU A 84 2.05 33.20 19.98
CA GLU A 84 2.26 34.27 20.97
C GLU A 84 1.05 34.47 21.88
N GLN A 85 -0.16 34.20 21.39
CA GLN A 85 -1.40 34.37 22.14
C GLN A 85 -1.93 33.06 22.75
N GLU A 86 -1.22 31.93 22.57
CA GLU A 86 -1.67 30.58 22.97
C GLU A 86 -3.09 30.23 22.45
N LEU A 87 -3.47 30.77 21.29
CA LEU A 87 -4.82 30.64 20.74
C LEU A 87 -4.96 29.42 19.83
N GLN A 88 -6.13 28.79 19.90
CA GLN A 88 -6.54 27.74 18.97
C GLN A 88 -7.43 28.33 17.86
N LEU A 89 -7.21 27.90 16.62
CA LEU A 89 -7.97 28.36 15.45
C LEU A 89 -9.48 28.09 15.58
N SER A 90 -9.88 26.94 16.12
CA SER A 90 -11.29 26.59 16.33
C SER A 90 -12.02 27.61 17.21
N GLY A 91 -11.42 27.99 18.34
CA GLY A 91 -11.99 28.99 19.25
C GLY A 91 -12.15 30.38 18.63
N LEU A 92 -11.30 30.74 17.66
CA LEU A 92 -11.40 32.01 16.93
C LEU A 92 -12.55 32.03 15.92
N MET A 93 -12.90 30.88 15.35
CA MET A 93 -13.93 30.76 14.31
C MET A 93 -15.36 30.87 14.88
N ASP A 94 -15.53 30.53 16.16
CA ASP A 94 -16.83 30.56 16.85
C ASP A 94 -17.06 31.84 17.68
N ASP A 95 -15.99 32.59 18.02
CA ASP A 95 -16.07 33.82 18.79
C ASP A 95 -15.79 35.07 17.92
N ALA A 96 -16.85 35.84 17.65
CA ALA A 96 -16.75 37.07 16.87
C ALA A 96 -15.86 38.14 17.52
N GLU A 97 -15.81 38.21 18.85
CA GLU A 97 -14.99 39.19 19.56
C GLU A 97 -13.51 38.78 19.55
N GLY A 98 -13.23 37.50 19.81
CA GLY A 98 -11.91 36.88 19.66
C GLY A 98 -11.35 37.01 18.24
N SER A 99 -12.16 36.71 17.22
CA SER A 99 -11.82 36.93 15.80
C SER A 99 -11.39 38.38 15.53
N ARG A 100 -12.15 39.37 16.01
CA ARG A 100 -11.79 40.79 15.80
C ARG A 100 -10.46 41.16 16.45
N ARG A 101 -10.25 40.77 17.71
CA ARG A 101 -9.00 41.05 18.45
C ARG A 101 -7.81 40.40 17.75
N PHE A 102 -7.97 39.16 17.30
CA PHE A 102 -6.95 38.44 16.54
C PHE A 102 -6.63 39.12 15.19
N GLY A 103 -7.65 39.53 14.44
CA GLY A 103 -7.48 40.25 13.18
C GLY A 103 -6.74 41.58 13.34
N GLN A 104 -7.00 42.31 14.44
CA GLN A 104 -6.29 43.55 14.77
C GLN A 104 -4.81 43.31 15.06
N LEU A 105 -4.49 42.26 15.82
CA LEU A 105 -3.10 41.87 16.12
C LEU A 105 -2.33 41.47 14.86
N LEU A 106 -3.01 40.82 13.92
CA LEU A 106 -2.42 40.40 12.65
C LEU A 106 -2.30 41.55 11.63
N GLY A 107 -3.02 42.66 11.85
CA GLY A 107 -3.10 43.77 10.91
C GLY A 107 -3.91 43.43 9.65
N ALA A 108 -4.92 42.56 9.79
CA ALA A 108 -5.86 42.20 8.73
C ALA A 108 -7.09 43.12 8.74
N ASP A 109 -7.61 43.46 7.57
CA ASP A 109 -8.90 44.15 7.42
C ASP A 109 -10.06 43.15 7.53
N PHE A 110 -9.83 41.92 7.05
CA PHE A 110 -10.79 40.82 7.10
C PHE A 110 -10.14 39.50 7.53
N LEU A 111 -10.90 38.72 8.28
CA LEU A 111 -10.60 37.31 8.54
C LEU A 111 -11.56 36.44 7.72
N ALA A 112 -11.03 35.43 7.06
CA ALA A 112 -11.82 34.49 6.29
C ALA A 112 -11.45 33.04 6.62
N TRP A 113 -12.42 32.14 6.51
CA TRP A 113 -12.20 30.71 6.61
C TRP A 113 -13.24 29.97 5.79
N ALA A 114 -12.98 28.69 5.52
CA ALA A 114 -13.95 27.84 4.88
C ALA A 114 -14.32 26.64 5.75
N GLU A 115 -15.54 26.18 5.57
CA GLU A 115 -16.09 24.94 6.11
C GLU A 115 -16.60 24.14 4.93
N PHE A 116 -16.37 22.84 4.89
CA PHE A 116 -16.94 21.98 3.87
C PHE A 116 -17.58 20.73 4.45
N VAL A 117 -18.56 20.21 3.73
CA VAL A 117 -19.17 18.89 3.96
C VAL A 117 -19.07 18.12 2.65
N GLY A 118 -18.36 17.00 2.68
CA GLY A 118 -18.35 16.04 1.56
C GLY A 118 -19.71 15.33 1.45
N LEU A 119 -20.26 15.29 0.25
CA LEU A 119 -21.41 14.47 -0.14
C LEU A 119 -20.92 13.46 -1.18
N GLU A 120 -21.73 12.43 -1.50
CA GLU A 120 -21.32 11.33 -2.38
C GLU A 120 -20.65 11.77 -3.70
N SER A 121 -21.19 12.80 -4.36
CA SER A 121 -20.70 13.29 -5.67
C SER A 121 -20.38 14.78 -5.71
N GLU A 122 -20.55 15.49 -4.60
CA GLU A 122 -20.43 16.95 -4.53
C GLU A 122 -19.89 17.39 -3.17
N VAL A 123 -19.36 18.61 -3.10
CA VAL A 123 -19.01 19.26 -1.84
C VAL A 123 -19.94 20.44 -1.62
N MET A 124 -20.39 20.60 -0.38
CA MET A 124 -21.01 21.84 0.07
C MET A 124 -19.96 22.67 0.80
N LEU A 125 -19.53 23.77 0.18
CA LEU A 125 -18.52 24.69 0.69
C LEU A 125 -19.20 25.93 1.27
N THR A 126 -18.87 26.30 2.50
CA THR A 126 -19.30 27.54 3.16
C THR A 126 -18.07 28.37 3.49
N LEU A 127 -17.88 29.49 2.80
CA LEU A 127 -16.91 30.52 3.17
C LEU A 127 -17.53 31.46 4.17
N ARG A 128 -16.81 31.78 5.24
CA ARG A 128 -17.18 32.81 6.21
C ARG A 128 -16.12 33.89 6.22
N VAL A 129 -16.57 35.13 6.39
CA VAL A 129 -15.70 36.30 6.46
C VAL A 129 -16.21 37.25 7.53
N VAL A 130 -15.29 37.89 8.24
CA VAL A 130 -15.56 38.89 9.27
C VAL A 130 -14.73 40.13 9.00
N ASN A 131 -15.37 41.29 8.97
CA ASN A 131 -14.69 42.58 8.93
C ASN A 131 -14.13 42.91 10.33
N VAL A 132 -12.82 43.12 10.42
CA VAL A 132 -12.12 43.31 11.71
C VAL A 132 -12.49 44.66 12.37
N ALA A 133 -12.78 45.69 11.57
CA ALA A 133 -13.13 47.02 12.06
C ALA A 133 -14.60 47.10 12.51
N SER A 134 -15.54 46.66 11.69
CA SER A 134 -17.00 46.77 11.94
C SER A 134 -17.60 45.55 12.64
N GLY A 135 -17.02 44.36 12.48
CA GLY A 135 -17.49 43.12 13.10
C GLY A 135 -18.61 42.48 12.31
N GLN A 136 -18.97 43.10 11.19
CA GLN A 136 -19.91 42.56 10.25
C GLN A 136 -19.36 41.26 9.66
N SER A 137 -20.13 40.20 9.75
CA SER A 137 -19.83 38.91 9.15
C SER A 137 -20.70 38.66 7.92
N ALA A 138 -20.16 37.88 6.99
CA ALA A 138 -20.89 37.36 5.84
C ALA A 138 -20.51 35.89 5.63
N ALA A 139 -21.41 35.14 5.00
CA ALA A 139 -21.16 33.76 4.62
C ALA A 139 -21.65 33.51 3.20
N PHE A 140 -20.87 32.76 2.43
CA PHE A 140 -21.15 32.39 1.05
C PHE A 140 -21.15 30.88 0.96
N ARG A 141 -22.20 30.32 0.38
CA ARG A 141 -22.33 28.88 0.22
C ARG A 141 -22.34 28.53 -1.25
N GLU A 142 -21.46 27.61 -1.63
CA GLU A 142 -21.37 27.04 -2.95
C GLU A 142 -21.50 25.51 -2.86
N ARG A 143 -22.02 24.93 -3.94
CA ARG A 143 -22.16 23.49 -4.07
C ARG A 143 -21.71 23.04 -5.45
N GLY A 144 -21.03 21.89 -5.52
CA GLY A 144 -20.67 21.22 -6.76
C GLY A 144 -19.58 20.17 -6.56
N GLY A 145 -19.40 19.31 -7.57
CA GLY A 145 -18.41 18.23 -7.55
C GLY A 145 -17.09 18.55 -8.25
N ASP A 146 -16.91 19.79 -8.70
CA ASP A 146 -15.80 20.25 -9.54
C ASP A 146 -15.04 21.46 -8.94
N GLU A 147 -13.89 21.78 -9.54
CA GLU A 147 -13.06 22.92 -9.14
C GLU A 147 -13.84 24.25 -9.28
N ASN A 148 -14.78 24.33 -10.24
CA ASN A 148 -15.63 25.50 -10.43
C ASN A 148 -16.47 25.87 -9.19
N ALA A 149 -16.87 24.90 -8.37
CA ALA A 149 -17.55 25.21 -7.11
C ALA A 149 -16.65 26.03 -6.16
N VAL A 150 -15.36 25.70 -6.11
CA VAL A 150 -14.38 26.43 -5.29
C VAL A 150 -14.08 27.81 -5.90
N HIS A 151 -13.95 27.88 -7.23
CA HIS A 151 -13.74 29.14 -7.95
C HIS A 151 -14.88 30.13 -7.70
N ARG A 152 -16.16 29.71 -7.82
CA ARG A 152 -17.32 30.58 -7.52
C ARG A 152 -17.34 31.08 -6.08
N ALA A 153 -16.85 30.26 -5.15
CA ALA A 153 -16.75 30.63 -3.74
C ALA A 153 -15.70 31.75 -3.56
N ALA A 154 -14.54 31.61 -4.20
CA ALA A 154 -13.50 32.65 -4.22
C ALA A 154 -13.98 33.94 -4.89
N GLU A 155 -14.73 33.85 -5.99
CA GLU A 155 -15.32 35.02 -6.66
C GLU A 155 -16.30 35.77 -5.76
N SER A 156 -17.14 35.05 -5.02
CA SER A 156 -18.11 35.63 -4.08
C SER A 156 -17.40 36.36 -2.93
N LEU A 157 -16.32 35.76 -2.41
CA LEU A 157 -15.48 36.39 -1.40
C LEU A 157 -14.77 37.64 -1.96
N ALA A 158 -14.17 37.55 -3.15
CA ALA A 158 -13.50 38.68 -3.79
C ALA A 158 -14.46 39.84 -4.10
N LEU A 159 -15.69 39.55 -4.54
CA LEU A 159 -16.75 40.53 -4.71
C LEU A 159 -17.09 41.23 -3.39
N PHE A 160 -17.22 40.49 -2.30
CA PHE A 160 -17.49 41.07 -0.99
C PHE A 160 -16.35 41.96 -0.48
N LEU A 161 -15.10 41.55 -0.71
CA LEU A 161 -13.92 42.27 -0.25
C LEU A 161 -13.64 43.55 -1.06
N THR A 162 -13.82 43.49 -2.38
CA THR A 162 -13.34 44.54 -3.30
C THR A 162 -14.46 45.29 -4.02
N GLY A 163 -15.70 44.80 -3.94
CA GLY A 163 -16.83 45.29 -4.72
C GLY A 163 -16.79 44.88 -6.20
N SER A 164 -15.75 44.17 -6.65
CA SER A 164 -15.60 43.70 -8.03
C SER A 164 -15.54 42.18 -8.06
N ARG A 165 -16.35 41.55 -8.91
CA ARG A 165 -16.35 40.09 -9.07
C ARG A 165 -15.33 39.68 -10.15
N PRO A 166 -14.21 39.02 -9.79
CA PRO A 166 -13.34 38.39 -10.78
C PRO A 166 -14.06 37.18 -11.41
N ASN A 167 -13.57 36.70 -12.54
CA ASN A 167 -14.05 35.48 -13.18
C ASN A 167 -12.95 34.42 -13.13
N PHE A 168 -13.10 33.45 -12.23
CA PHE A 168 -12.17 32.33 -12.04
C PHE A 168 -12.75 31.03 -12.59
N ALA A 169 -14.06 30.84 -12.49
CA ALA A 169 -14.74 29.66 -13.01
C ALA A 169 -14.69 29.64 -14.55
N GLY A 170 -14.54 28.45 -15.12
CA GLY A 170 -14.46 28.28 -16.58
C GLY A 170 -14.28 26.81 -16.99
N ALA A 171 -14.08 26.60 -18.30
CA ALA A 171 -13.97 25.25 -18.88
C ALA A 171 -12.80 24.42 -18.28
N SER A 172 -11.74 25.07 -17.79
CA SER A 172 -10.63 24.39 -17.11
C SER A 172 -10.99 23.83 -15.74
N GLY A 173 -12.03 24.37 -15.10
CA GLY A 173 -12.49 23.99 -13.76
C GLY A 173 -13.58 22.90 -13.74
N GLU A 174 -13.88 22.26 -14.87
CA GLU A 174 -14.79 21.10 -14.97
C GLU A 174 -14.20 19.81 -14.35
N ARG A 175 -12.96 19.88 -13.85
CA ARG A 175 -12.29 18.76 -13.18
C ARG A 175 -12.97 18.48 -11.85
N SER A 176 -13.37 17.22 -11.65
CA SER A 176 -13.99 16.82 -10.39
C SER A 176 -12.98 16.79 -9.24
N ILE A 177 -13.35 17.42 -8.12
CA ILE A 177 -12.58 17.40 -6.87
C ILE A 177 -12.93 16.19 -5.99
N VAL A 178 -14.08 15.55 -6.25
CA VAL A 178 -14.61 14.40 -5.48
C VAL A 178 -14.12 13.04 -6.01
N ARG A 179 -13.59 13.00 -7.25
CA ARG A 179 -13.25 11.77 -7.99
C ARG A 179 -12.20 10.84 -7.39
N GLN A 180 -11.55 11.18 -6.28
CA GLN A 180 -10.55 10.31 -5.65
C GLN A 180 -11.16 9.30 -4.64
N LEU A 181 -12.45 9.43 -4.32
CA LEU A 181 -13.20 8.56 -3.40
C LEU A 181 -13.80 7.30 -4.07
N GLU A 182 -13.94 7.26 -5.39
CA GLU A 182 -14.34 6.04 -6.10
C GLU A 182 -13.11 5.18 -6.40
N LEU A 183 -12.49 4.62 -5.35
CA LEU A 183 -11.56 3.51 -5.55
C LEU A 183 -12.41 2.32 -6.00
N ALA A 184 -12.42 2.06 -7.32
CA ALA A 184 -13.14 0.94 -7.89
C ALA A 184 -12.80 -0.33 -7.09
N PRO A 185 -13.82 -1.07 -6.61
CA PRO A 185 -13.58 -2.14 -5.68
C PRO A 185 -12.72 -3.24 -6.34
N GLY A 186 -11.79 -3.77 -5.57
CA GLY A 186 -10.88 -4.83 -5.98
C GLY A 186 -11.56 -6.20 -5.99
N SER A 187 -10.77 -7.23 -6.29
CA SER A 187 -11.20 -8.63 -6.17
C SER A 187 -10.14 -9.47 -5.47
N LEU A 188 -10.59 -10.44 -4.69
CA LEU A 188 -9.75 -11.43 -4.04
C LEU A 188 -9.93 -12.78 -4.74
N ALA A 189 -8.82 -13.46 -5.03
CA ALA A 189 -8.83 -14.85 -5.50
C ALA A 189 -7.96 -15.72 -4.57
N LEU A 190 -8.59 -16.57 -3.77
CA LEU A 190 -7.92 -17.49 -2.84
C LEU A 190 -7.82 -18.89 -3.46
N HIS A 191 -6.60 -19.35 -3.71
CA HIS A 191 -6.32 -20.73 -4.11
C HIS A 191 -5.93 -21.55 -2.88
N SER A 192 -6.67 -22.59 -2.54
CA SER A 192 -6.36 -23.47 -1.41
C SER A 192 -6.70 -24.92 -1.73
N ILE A 193 -5.74 -25.81 -1.43
CA ILE A 193 -5.89 -27.27 -1.58
C ILE A 193 -6.70 -27.91 -0.44
N LEU A 194 -6.96 -27.15 0.62
CA LEU A 194 -7.70 -27.64 1.78
C LEU A 194 -9.16 -27.83 1.37
N VAL A 195 -9.75 -28.97 1.71
CA VAL A 195 -11.15 -29.27 1.44
C VAL A 195 -11.98 -28.83 2.65
N ARG A 196 -13.03 -28.01 2.43
CA ARG A 196 -13.96 -27.55 3.47
C ARG A 196 -13.33 -26.70 4.61
N GLY A 197 -12.23 -26.00 4.35
CA GLY A 197 -11.75 -24.97 5.27
C GLY A 197 -12.71 -23.78 5.28
N GLU A 198 -13.04 -23.24 6.45
CA GLU A 198 -13.92 -22.09 6.62
C GLU A 198 -13.13 -20.80 6.36
N ILE A 199 -13.56 -19.99 5.40
CA ILE A 199 -12.92 -18.73 5.04
C ILE A 199 -13.62 -17.61 5.80
N TYR A 200 -12.83 -16.82 6.53
CA TYR A 200 -13.27 -15.59 7.18
C TYR A 200 -12.55 -14.39 6.58
N LEU A 201 -13.31 -13.37 6.20
CA LEU A 201 -12.83 -12.10 5.68
C LEU A 201 -13.25 -11.01 6.67
N ASP A 202 -12.27 -10.28 7.21
CA ASP A 202 -12.50 -9.24 8.23
C ASP A 202 -13.31 -9.72 9.45
N GLY A 203 -13.13 -10.99 9.80
CA GLY A 203 -13.80 -11.65 10.91
C GLY A 203 -15.18 -12.22 10.59
N GLU A 204 -15.74 -11.93 9.41
CA GLU A 204 -17.01 -12.47 8.95
C GLU A 204 -16.84 -13.72 8.08
N PHE A 205 -17.76 -14.67 8.20
CA PHE A 205 -17.73 -15.90 7.42
C PHE A 205 -18.03 -15.60 5.95
N ALA A 206 -17.05 -15.88 5.07
CA ALA A 206 -17.13 -15.61 3.64
C ALA A 206 -17.49 -16.87 2.82
N GLY A 207 -17.15 -18.07 3.29
CA GLY A 207 -17.45 -19.31 2.57
C GLY A 207 -16.50 -20.46 2.90
N TYR A 208 -16.38 -21.41 1.98
CA TYR A 208 -15.49 -22.56 2.13
C TYR A 208 -14.43 -22.60 1.03
N THR A 209 -13.25 -23.15 1.35
CA THR A 209 -12.19 -23.42 0.37
C THR A 209 -12.65 -24.41 -0.71
N THR A 210 -12.15 -24.20 -1.94
CA THR A 210 -12.50 -25.01 -3.11
C THR A 210 -11.82 -26.38 -3.15
N GLY A 211 -10.78 -26.59 -2.34
CA GLY A 211 -9.97 -27.82 -2.37
C GLY A 211 -9.13 -27.97 -3.63
N SER A 212 -8.89 -26.89 -4.38
CA SER A 212 -8.13 -26.89 -5.63
C SER A 212 -7.09 -25.78 -5.64
N SER A 213 -5.87 -26.12 -6.06
CA SER A 213 -4.83 -25.11 -6.34
C SER A 213 -5.08 -24.36 -7.65
N GLU A 214 -5.96 -24.85 -8.52
CA GLU A 214 -6.22 -24.28 -9.84
C GLU A 214 -7.48 -23.42 -9.87
N ILE A 215 -8.49 -23.80 -9.09
CA ILE A 215 -9.79 -23.12 -9.05
C ILE A 215 -9.87 -22.29 -7.76
N PRO A 216 -9.84 -20.96 -7.83
CA PRO A 216 -9.90 -20.11 -6.63
C PRO A 216 -11.32 -19.94 -6.10
N PHE A 217 -11.41 -19.66 -4.81
CA PHE A 217 -12.55 -18.94 -4.23
C PHE A 217 -12.41 -17.46 -4.55
N ILE A 218 -13.46 -16.83 -5.10
CA ILE A 218 -13.45 -15.45 -5.56
C ILE A 218 -14.39 -14.60 -4.71
N VAL A 219 -13.89 -13.46 -4.25
CA VAL A 219 -14.71 -12.39 -3.68
C VAL A 219 -14.61 -11.19 -4.61
N ASP A 220 -15.73 -10.88 -5.26
CA ASP A 220 -15.87 -9.72 -6.12
C ASP A 220 -16.27 -8.48 -5.29
N ALA A 221 -15.94 -7.31 -5.81
CA ALA A 221 -16.30 -6.02 -5.24
C ALA A 221 -15.79 -5.78 -3.79
N LEU A 222 -14.55 -6.17 -3.52
CA LEU A 222 -13.90 -5.89 -2.23
C LEU A 222 -13.55 -4.39 -2.12
N PRO A 223 -13.94 -3.69 -1.03
CA PRO A 223 -13.55 -2.29 -0.83
C PRO A 223 -12.03 -2.10 -0.93
N ALA A 224 -11.58 -0.92 -1.35
CA ALA A 224 -10.15 -0.61 -1.32
C ALA A 224 -9.72 -0.34 0.13
N GLY A 225 -8.66 -1.01 0.59
CA GLY A 225 -8.18 -0.85 1.96
C GLY A 225 -7.38 -2.05 2.46
N ARG A 226 -7.12 -2.04 3.77
CA ARG A 226 -6.48 -3.15 4.48
C ARG A 226 -7.54 -4.16 4.89
N HIS A 227 -7.32 -5.42 4.54
CA HIS A 227 -8.21 -6.52 4.86
C HIS A 227 -7.44 -7.65 5.56
N SER A 228 -8.16 -8.44 6.33
CA SER A 228 -7.67 -9.63 7.00
C SER A 228 -8.38 -10.87 6.45
N LEU A 229 -7.61 -11.91 6.16
CA LEU A 229 -8.13 -13.18 5.64
C LEU A 229 -7.66 -14.31 6.54
N ARG A 230 -8.58 -15.16 6.97
CA ARG A 230 -8.31 -16.33 7.81
C ARG A 230 -8.99 -17.56 7.22
N VAL A 231 -8.25 -18.65 7.09
CA VAL A 231 -8.81 -19.97 6.76
C VAL A 231 -8.76 -20.81 8.02
N HIS A 232 -9.93 -21.15 8.55
CA HIS A 232 -10.08 -21.93 9.77
C HIS A 232 -10.40 -23.39 9.45
N LEU A 233 -9.65 -24.29 10.07
CA LEU A 233 -9.86 -25.72 9.97
C LEU A 233 -10.71 -26.14 11.17
N GLY A 234 -12.03 -26.23 10.98
CA GLY A 234 -12.98 -26.55 12.04
C GLY A 234 -12.80 -27.94 12.67
N SER A 235 -13.71 -28.33 13.57
CA SER A 235 -13.65 -29.58 14.36
C SER A 235 -13.67 -30.89 13.56
N GLY A 236 -13.84 -30.84 12.24
CA GLY A 236 -13.74 -31.98 11.33
C GLY A 236 -12.32 -32.26 10.81
N PHE A 237 -11.34 -31.41 11.10
CA PHE A 237 -9.96 -31.60 10.63
C PHE A 237 -9.15 -32.47 11.61
N GLY A 238 -9.38 -33.78 11.53
CA GLY A 238 -8.55 -34.83 12.15
C GLY A 238 -8.75 -35.03 13.66
N VAL A 239 -8.40 -36.23 14.13
CA VAL A 239 -8.32 -36.60 15.55
C VAL A 239 -6.84 -36.78 15.87
N VAL A 240 -6.31 -35.95 16.77
CA VAL A 240 -4.90 -36.01 17.21
C VAL A 240 -4.83 -36.76 18.52
N THR A 241 -4.01 -37.81 18.57
CA THR A 241 -3.66 -38.51 19.82
C THR A 241 -2.21 -38.17 20.18
N MET A 242 -1.99 -37.84 21.46
CA MET A 242 -0.74 -37.35 22.07
C MET A 242 0.52 -38.22 21.82
N PRO A 243 1.75 -37.66 21.93
CA PRO A 243 2.09 -36.36 22.55
C PRO A 243 2.45 -35.27 21.52
N GLU A 244 1.55 -34.29 21.46
CA GLU A 244 1.64 -32.97 20.79
C GLU A 244 2.09 -32.89 19.33
N LEU A 245 1.08 -32.83 18.45
CA LEU A 245 1.13 -32.09 17.20
C LEU A 245 0.19 -30.90 17.34
N SER A 246 0.73 -29.67 17.37
CA SER A 246 -0.07 -28.44 17.36
C SER A 246 -0.29 -27.96 15.93
N PHE A 247 -1.55 -27.73 15.57
CA PHE A 247 -1.93 -27.10 14.31
C PHE A 247 -2.16 -25.60 14.57
N GLY A 248 -1.61 -24.76 13.70
CA GLY A 248 -1.84 -23.32 13.71
C GLY A 248 -2.51 -22.88 12.42
N ASP A 249 -3.32 -21.83 12.52
CA ASP A 249 -3.92 -21.18 11.34
C ASP A 249 -2.80 -20.52 10.52
N TRP A 250 -2.86 -20.63 9.19
CA TRP A 250 -2.06 -19.77 8.33
C TRP A 250 -2.73 -18.40 8.21
N GLN A 251 -1.99 -17.34 8.54
CA GLN A 251 -2.47 -15.96 8.52
C GLN A 251 -1.40 -15.06 7.91
N THR A 252 -1.81 -14.11 7.07
CA THR A 252 -0.94 -13.08 6.52
C THR A 252 -1.71 -11.78 6.33
N GLU A 253 -1.05 -10.64 6.56
CA GLU A 253 -1.55 -9.32 6.23
C GLU A 253 -1.09 -8.92 4.81
N PHE A 254 -1.94 -8.20 4.07
CA PHE A 254 -1.62 -7.73 2.72
C PHE A 254 -2.38 -6.44 2.38
N GLU A 255 -1.91 -5.72 1.37
CA GLU A 255 -2.50 -4.48 0.87
C GLU A 255 -2.98 -4.66 -0.57
N VAL A 256 -4.22 -4.24 -0.86
CA VAL A 256 -4.80 -4.32 -2.22
C VAL A 256 -4.72 -2.94 -2.87
N PRO A 257 -3.95 -2.76 -3.96
CA PRO A 257 -3.89 -1.50 -4.67
C PRO A 257 -5.17 -1.24 -5.48
N SER A 258 -5.54 0.03 -5.64
CA SER A 258 -6.71 0.46 -6.41
C SER A 258 -6.69 -0.07 -7.85
N GLY A 259 -7.78 -0.72 -8.28
CA GLY A 259 -7.90 -1.33 -9.61
C GLY A 259 -6.93 -2.48 -9.89
N GLY A 260 -6.16 -2.94 -8.90
CA GLY A 260 -5.17 -4.00 -9.03
C GLY A 260 -5.65 -5.35 -8.47
N ARG A 261 -4.95 -6.43 -8.85
CA ARG A 261 -5.21 -7.79 -8.37
C ARG A 261 -4.02 -8.29 -7.54
N VAL A 262 -4.29 -8.73 -6.32
CA VAL A 262 -3.31 -9.41 -5.46
C VAL A 262 -3.55 -10.92 -5.52
N VAL A 263 -2.47 -11.69 -5.63
CA VAL A 263 -2.52 -13.16 -5.63
C VAL A 263 -1.72 -13.67 -4.45
N LEU A 264 -2.40 -14.37 -3.54
CA LEU A 264 -1.80 -15.04 -2.39
C LEU A 264 -1.86 -16.56 -2.57
N ARG A 265 -0.89 -17.25 -1.98
CA ARG A 265 -0.84 -18.71 -1.98
C ARG A 265 -0.68 -19.20 -0.56
N ASP A 266 -1.65 -19.98 -0.11
CA ASP A 266 -1.58 -20.69 1.16
C ASP A 266 -0.51 -21.80 1.07
N PRO A 267 0.57 -21.74 1.87
CA PRO A 267 1.61 -22.76 1.87
C PRO A 267 1.21 -23.99 2.69
N THR A 268 0.06 -23.99 3.38
CA THR A 268 -0.43 -25.09 4.20
C THR A 268 -0.51 -26.36 3.36
N ARG A 269 0.03 -27.44 3.92
CA ARG A 269 0.00 -28.77 3.31
C ARG A 269 -0.82 -29.69 4.19
N ASP A 270 -1.33 -30.75 3.58
CA ASP A 270 -1.94 -31.83 4.33
C ASP A 270 -0.93 -32.43 5.32
N PHE A 271 -1.46 -33.00 6.39
CA PHE A 271 -0.69 -33.56 7.49
C PHE A 271 0.30 -34.64 7.02
N ASN A 272 -0.08 -35.47 6.05
CA ASN A 272 0.78 -36.56 5.56
C ASN A 272 1.99 -36.02 4.82
N SER A 273 1.81 -35.00 3.98
CA SER A 273 2.92 -34.33 3.31
C SER A 273 3.91 -33.74 4.32
N GLN A 274 3.44 -33.20 5.45
CA GLN A 274 4.31 -32.69 6.51
C GLN A 274 5.05 -33.83 7.23
N LEU A 275 4.35 -34.91 7.58
CA LEU A 275 4.98 -36.08 8.20
C LEU A 275 6.03 -36.72 7.29
N LEU A 276 5.72 -36.91 6.01
CA LEU A 276 6.67 -37.47 5.02
C LEU A 276 7.92 -36.59 4.90
N ARG A 277 7.74 -35.26 4.87
CA ARG A 277 8.86 -34.32 4.80
C ARG A 277 9.72 -34.34 6.05
N LEU A 278 9.11 -34.46 7.23
CA LEU A 278 9.85 -34.63 8.48
C LEU A 278 10.56 -36.00 8.51
N GLN A 279 9.95 -37.03 7.93
CA GLN A 279 10.50 -38.38 7.93
C GLN A 279 11.73 -38.52 7.03
N VAL A 280 11.76 -37.90 5.85
CA VAL A 280 12.87 -38.04 4.89
C VAL A 280 14.00 -37.06 5.20
N LEU A 281 15.14 -37.59 5.64
CA LEU A 281 16.37 -36.79 5.89
C LEU A 281 17.21 -36.64 4.63
N LEU A 282 17.27 -37.70 3.82
CA LEU A 282 18.03 -37.75 2.58
C LEU A 282 17.41 -38.78 1.65
N GLU A 283 17.27 -38.42 0.38
CA GLU A 283 16.94 -39.36 -0.68
C GLU A 283 17.73 -38.99 -1.93
N GLU A 284 18.60 -39.89 -2.36
CA GLU A 284 19.45 -39.65 -3.52
C GLU A 284 19.65 -40.90 -4.36
N THR A 285 19.73 -40.69 -5.67
CA THR A 285 20.05 -41.72 -6.65
C THR A 285 21.25 -41.28 -7.47
N ILE A 286 22.31 -42.08 -7.48
CA ILE A 286 23.57 -41.76 -8.16
C ILE A 286 23.95 -42.91 -9.08
N VAL A 287 24.23 -42.59 -10.35
CA VAL A 287 24.86 -43.53 -11.26
C VAL A 287 26.36 -43.54 -10.99
N TRP A 288 26.89 -44.67 -10.53
CA TRP A 288 28.29 -44.82 -10.17
C TRP A 288 29.19 -45.00 -11.41
N SER A 289 30.34 -44.34 -11.38
CA SER A 289 31.47 -44.53 -12.29
C SER A 289 32.78 -44.22 -11.56
N GLU A 290 33.92 -44.70 -12.06
CA GLU A 290 35.21 -44.41 -11.42
C GLU A 290 35.51 -42.90 -11.37
N ALA A 291 35.10 -42.15 -12.40
CA ALA A 291 35.29 -40.71 -12.50
C ALA A 291 34.51 -39.91 -11.43
N ASN A 292 33.44 -40.47 -10.85
CA ASN A 292 32.66 -39.80 -9.80
C ASN A 292 32.82 -40.42 -8.41
N SER A 293 33.78 -41.35 -8.24
CA SER A 293 34.12 -41.98 -6.95
C SER A 293 34.38 -40.96 -5.83
N GLY A 294 34.99 -39.81 -6.14
CA GLY A 294 35.22 -38.73 -5.18
C GLY A 294 33.95 -38.11 -4.59
N ARG A 295 32.81 -38.13 -5.30
CA ARG A 295 31.50 -37.69 -4.75
C ARG A 295 30.97 -38.64 -3.69
N PHE A 296 31.36 -39.91 -3.71
CA PHE A 296 30.97 -40.89 -2.69
C PHE A 296 31.82 -40.78 -1.43
N ALA A 297 33.08 -40.36 -1.56
CA ALA A 297 33.99 -40.12 -0.44
C ALA A 297 33.63 -38.89 0.41
N GLN A 298 32.71 -38.03 -0.05
CA GLN A 298 32.22 -36.90 0.73
C GLN A 298 31.21 -37.39 1.78
N ALA A 299 31.50 -37.11 3.05
CA ALA A 299 30.57 -37.40 4.14
C ALA A 299 29.31 -36.52 4.00
N ARG A 300 28.16 -37.15 4.13
CA ARG A 300 26.86 -36.48 4.19
C ARG A 300 26.58 -36.18 5.66
N GLU A 301 26.59 -34.91 6.02
CA GLU A 301 26.33 -34.45 7.38
C GLU A 301 24.94 -33.81 7.43
N LEU A 302 24.08 -34.34 8.28
CA LEU A 302 22.70 -33.91 8.47
C LEU A 302 22.44 -33.72 9.96
N ASN A 303 21.45 -32.90 10.31
CA ASN A 303 20.98 -32.76 11.68
C ASN A 303 19.45 -32.63 11.72
N PHE A 304 18.86 -33.04 12.83
CA PHE A 304 17.45 -32.84 13.14
C PHE A 304 17.23 -32.82 14.65
N LEU A 305 16.03 -32.44 15.10
CA LEU A 305 15.63 -32.48 16.51
C LEU A 305 14.83 -33.75 16.80
N ASP A 306 15.18 -34.46 17.88
CA ASP A 306 14.40 -35.58 18.39
C ASP A 306 13.06 -35.13 19.00
N ARG A 307 12.23 -36.08 19.43
CA ARG A 307 10.92 -35.79 20.04
C ARG A 307 11.00 -35.01 21.37
N ALA A 308 12.16 -34.98 22.02
CA ALA A 308 12.40 -34.21 23.24
C ALA A 308 13.08 -32.85 22.95
N GLY A 309 13.29 -32.50 21.68
CA GLY A 309 13.91 -31.25 21.26
C GLY A 309 15.44 -31.26 21.27
N ASN A 310 16.09 -32.42 21.47
CA ASN A 310 17.55 -32.51 21.46
C ASN A 310 18.09 -32.67 20.02
N PRO A 311 19.22 -32.03 19.68
CA PRO A 311 19.83 -32.18 18.36
C PRO A 311 20.44 -33.57 18.17
N VAL A 312 20.12 -34.20 17.05
CA VAL A 312 20.70 -35.46 16.58
C VAL A 312 21.49 -35.20 15.31
N VAL A 313 22.79 -35.46 15.36
CA VAL A 313 23.70 -35.35 14.21
C VAL A 313 23.81 -36.71 13.54
N VAL A 314 23.71 -36.71 12.21
CA VAL A 314 23.81 -37.89 11.34
C VAL A 314 24.94 -37.68 10.36
N ARG A 315 25.84 -38.66 10.28
CA ARG A 315 26.94 -38.67 9.31
C ARG A 315 26.93 -39.97 8.52
N LEU A 316 26.84 -39.87 7.19
CA LEU A 316 26.92 -41.03 6.30
C LEU A 316 28.12 -40.91 5.37
N LEU A 317 29.02 -41.89 5.42
CA LEU A 317 30.14 -42.03 4.50
C LEU A 317 29.94 -43.27 3.62
N LEU A 318 30.23 -43.14 2.33
CA LEU A 318 30.08 -44.23 1.38
C LEU A 318 31.44 -44.56 0.77
N ASN A 319 31.91 -45.79 0.98
CA ASN A 319 33.18 -46.25 0.42
C ASN A 319 32.94 -47.29 -0.68
N PRO A 320 32.79 -46.88 -1.95
CA PRO A 320 32.67 -47.80 -3.06
C PRO A 320 34.04 -48.38 -3.44
N THR A 321 34.10 -49.69 -3.66
CA THR A 321 35.28 -50.42 -4.14
C THR A 321 34.90 -51.38 -5.26
N ASN A 322 35.73 -51.45 -6.29
CA ASN A 322 35.59 -52.47 -7.34
C ASN A 322 36.19 -53.79 -6.85
N ALA A 323 35.36 -54.82 -6.71
CA ALA A 323 35.81 -56.18 -6.46
C ALA A 323 35.73 -57.01 -7.76
N ALA A 324 36.43 -58.14 -7.82
CA ALA A 324 36.45 -59.03 -8.99
C ALA A 324 35.06 -59.52 -9.44
N GLY A 325 34.03 -59.40 -8.60
CA GLY A 325 32.63 -59.76 -8.89
C GLY A 325 31.68 -58.58 -9.20
N GLY A 326 32.15 -57.34 -9.14
CA GLY A 326 31.33 -56.12 -9.34
C GLY A 326 31.60 -55.05 -8.27
N LEU A 327 30.77 -54.00 -8.27
CA LEU A 327 30.84 -52.93 -7.28
C LEU A 327 30.49 -53.45 -5.88
N SER A 328 31.31 -53.12 -4.89
CA SER A 328 31.05 -53.29 -3.47
C SER A 328 30.95 -51.91 -2.82
N LEU A 329 30.04 -51.75 -1.87
CA LEU A 329 29.82 -50.52 -1.14
C LEU A 329 29.94 -50.82 0.36
N ALA A 330 30.74 -50.02 1.07
CA ALA A 330 30.84 -50.07 2.52
C ALA A 330 30.31 -48.76 3.14
N PRO A 331 28.99 -48.67 3.42
CA PRO A 331 28.41 -47.54 4.14
C PRO A 331 28.89 -47.53 5.60
N SER A 332 29.29 -46.37 6.09
CA SER A 332 29.51 -46.09 7.51
C SER A 332 28.53 -45.00 7.94
N LEU A 333 27.63 -45.33 8.86
CA LEU A 333 26.62 -44.44 9.39
C LEU A 333 26.93 -44.12 10.86
N GLU A 334 26.92 -42.84 11.22
CA GLU A 334 27.00 -42.38 12.60
C GLU A 334 25.74 -41.59 12.95
N VAL A 335 25.14 -41.88 14.10
CA VAL A 335 23.91 -41.23 14.58
C VAL A 335 24.06 -40.98 16.07
N GLY A 336 24.11 -39.72 16.49
CA GLY A 336 24.13 -39.35 17.92
C GLY A 336 25.27 -39.99 18.72
N GLY A 337 26.44 -40.22 18.10
CA GLY A 337 27.61 -40.84 18.73
C GLY A 337 27.68 -42.37 18.65
N GLN A 338 26.67 -43.04 18.08
CA GLN A 338 26.75 -44.45 17.71
C GLN A 338 27.20 -44.59 16.26
N SER A 339 27.98 -45.63 15.95
CA SER A 339 28.45 -45.90 14.58
C SER A 339 28.10 -47.31 14.12
N LEU A 340 27.74 -47.44 12.84
CA LEU A 340 27.37 -48.69 12.17
C LEU A 340 28.10 -48.79 10.83
N SER A 341 28.87 -49.86 10.65
CA SER A 341 29.54 -50.17 9.39
C SER A 341 28.86 -51.34 8.70
N LEU A 342 28.64 -51.20 7.40
CA LEU A 342 27.89 -52.14 6.58
C LEU A 342 28.70 -52.54 5.35
N SER A 343 28.31 -53.64 4.71
CA SER A 343 28.88 -54.07 3.44
C SER A 343 27.78 -54.58 2.53
N LEU A 344 27.80 -54.11 1.28
CA LEU A 344 26.83 -54.45 0.25
C LEU A 344 27.56 -54.68 -1.07
N ALA A 345 27.53 -55.91 -1.58
CA ALA A 345 28.11 -56.25 -2.86
C ALA A 345 27.03 -56.38 -3.94
N SER A 346 27.29 -55.81 -5.11
CA SER A 346 26.42 -55.96 -6.28
C SER A 346 26.36 -57.42 -6.76
N ARG A 347 25.24 -57.78 -7.40
CA ARG A 347 25.03 -59.08 -8.05
C ARG A 347 24.77 -58.89 -9.54
N ALA A 348 25.23 -59.83 -10.38
CA ALA A 348 24.99 -59.77 -11.82
C ALA A 348 23.48 -59.80 -12.12
N GLY A 349 22.98 -58.78 -12.84
CA GLY A 349 21.61 -58.71 -13.34
C GLY A 349 20.52 -58.52 -12.28
N GLY A 350 20.84 -58.01 -11.09
CA GLY A 350 19.85 -57.87 -10.01
C GLY A 350 20.06 -56.64 -9.13
N LEU A 351 18.96 -56.23 -8.49
CA LEU A 351 18.93 -55.27 -7.39
C LEU A 351 19.40 -55.95 -6.11
N VAL A 352 20.36 -55.34 -5.42
CA VAL A 352 20.73 -55.73 -4.06
C VAL A 352 20.41 -54.57 -3.14
N GLU A 353 19.64 -54.81 -2.09
CA GLU A 353 19.21 -53.80 -1.14
C GLU A 353 19.58 -54.21 0.28
N LEU A 354 19.91 -53.23 1.10
CA LEU A 354 20.17 -53.39 2.52
C LEU A 354 19.49 -52.26 3.27
N GLU A 355 18.75 -52.63 4.31
CA GLU A 355 18.11 -51.71 5.23
C GLU A 355 18.59 -52.01 6.66
N ARG A 356 19.00 -50.96 7.39
CA ARG A 356 19.41 -51.05 8.78
C ARG A 356 18.99 -49.81 9.55
N THR A 357 18.64 -50.01 10.81
CA THR A 357 18.26 -48.94 11.74
C THR A 357 19.38 -48.73 12.75
N LEU A 358 19.80 -47.49 12.95
CA LEU A 358 20.73 -47.07 14.00
C LEU A 358 20.14 -45.88 14.74
N GLY A 359 19.86 -46.05 16.03
CA GLY A 359 19.18 -45.03 16.84
C GLY A 359 17.84 -44.62 16.22
N LEU A 360 17.70 -43.34 15.87
CA LEU A 360 16.49 -42.75 15.29
C LEU A 360 16.52 -42.68 13.75
N VAL A 361 17.47 -43.34 13.09
CA VAL A 361 17.62 -43.26 11.63
C VAL A 361 17.60 -44.64 10.98
N ILE A 362 16.81 -44.78 9.94
CA ILE A 362 16.76 -45.93 9.04
C ILE A 362 17.60 -45.57 7.80
N LEU A 363 18.66 -46.34 7.55
CA LEU A 363 19.44 -46.29 6.33
C LEU A 363 19.01 -47.42 5.42
N ARG A 364 18.59 -47.06 4.21
CA ARG A 364 18.35 -47.98 3.10
C ARG A 364 19.31 -47.65 1.97
N VAL A 365 20.05 -48.65 1.51
CA VAL A 365 20.97 -48.52 0.38
C VAL A 365 20.72 -49.65 -0.59
N SER A 366 20.61 -49.32 -1.86
CA SER A 366 20.47 -50.31 -2.92
C SER A 366 21.46 -50.08 -4.06
N ILE A 367 21.88 -51.18 -4.68
CA ILE A 367 22.72 -51.20 -5.88
C ILE A 367 21.94 -51.96 -6.96
N ASP A 368 21.51 -51.25 -8.00
CA ASP A 368 20.91 -51.82 -9.20
C ASP A 368 21.97 -51.89 -10.30
N ARG A 369 22.30 -53.11 -10.75
CA ARG A 369 23.21 -53.33 -11.88
C ARG A 369 22.41 -53.57 -13.15
N ARG A 370 22.21 -52.52 -13.95
CA ARG A 370 21.60 -52.60 -15.29
C ARG A 370 22.68 -52.60 -16.37
N SER A 371 22.79 -53.71 -17.08
CA SER A 371 23.83 -53.96 -18.09
C SER A 371 25.24 -53.75 -17.51
N ASN A 372 25.88 -52.61 -17.80
CA ASN A 372 27.23 -52.24 -17.33
C ASN A 372 27.25 -50.94 -16.51
N ARG A 373 26.09 -50.50 -16.00
CA ARG A 373 25.99 -49.31 -15.12
C ARG A 373 25.47 -49.73 -13.76
N TYR A 374 26.01 -49.10 -12.72
CA TYR A 374 25.57 -49.27 -11.35
C TYR A 374 24.80 -48.04 -10.93
N GLN A 375 23.56 -48.22 -10.49
CA GLN A 375 22.76 -47.17 -9.89
C GLN A 375 22.67 -47.45 -8.39
N ILE A 376 23.17 -46.51 -7.60
CA ILE A 376 23.12 -46.57 -6.14
C ILE A 376 22.00 -45.64 -5.67
N THR A 377 21.07 -46.19 -4.89
CA THR A 377 20.02 -45.40 -4.22
C THR A 377 20.30 -45.39 -2.73
N ILE A 378 20.27 -44.21 -2.12
CA ILE A 378 20.48 -44.00 -0.68
C ILE A 378 19.26 -43.29 -0.15
N SER A 379 18.68 -43.83 0.92
CA SER A 379 17.61 -43.19 1.68
C SER A 379 17.96 -43.21 3.17
N LEU A 380 17.92 -42.03 3.79
CA LEU A 380 17.93 -41.86 5.24
C LEU A 380 16.56 -41.35 5.67
N LYS A 381 15.92 -42.10 6.55
CA LYS A 381 14.62 -41.73 7.11
C LYS A 381 14.68 -41.73 8.63
N ARG A 382 13.87 -40.88 9.25
CA ARG A 382 13.62 -40.91 10.69
C ARG A 382 12.79 -42.15 11.05
N ALA A 383 13.29 -42.93 12.00
CA ALA A 383 12.62 -44.10 12.54
C ALA A 383 11.51 -43.74 13.54
N ASP A 384 11.59 -42.54 14.12
CA ASP A 384 10.67 -42.04 15.14
C ASP A 384 9.46 -41.31 14.57
N ILE A 385 9.26 -41.31 13.25
CA ILE A 385 8.08 -40.75 12.59
C ILE A 385 7.45 -41.85 11.73
N TYR A 386 6.19 -42.18 12.05
CA TYR A 386 5.45 -43.22 11.35
C TYR A 386 4.08 -42.66 10.90
N PRO A 387 3.77 -42.69 9.59
CA PRO A 387 2.54 -42.10 9.06
C PRO A 387 1.28 -42.95 9.28
N GLY A 388 1.39 -44.20 9.74
CA GLY A 388 0.28 -44.95 10.34
C GLY A 388 -0.92 -45.32 9.47
N MET A 389 -0.89 -45.10 8.15
CA MET A 389 -2.09 -45.22 7.30
C MET A 389 -1.90 -46.08 6.03
N GLN A 390 -0.91 -46.98 5.99
CA GLN A 390 -0.73 -47.92 4.86
C GLN A 390 -1.06 -49.38 5.18
N ASP A 391 -1.49 -49.69 6.39
CA ASP A 391 -1.99 -51.02 6.75
C ASP A 391 -3.50 -50.92 7.01
N ASP A 392 -4.28 -51.01 5.93
CA ASP A 392 -5.64 -51.58 5.86
C ASP A 392 -5.87 -52.16 4.46
#